data_AF-A0A957NTZ8-F1
#
_entry.id   AF-A0A957NTZ8-F1
#
_cell.length_a   1.000
_cell.length_b   1.000
_cell.length_c   1.000
_cell.angle_alpha   90.00
_cell.angle_beta   90.00
_cell.angle_gamma   90.00
#
_symmetry.space_group_name_H-M   'P 1'
#
loop_
_entity.id
_entity.type
_entity.pdbx_description
1 polymer ?
#
loop_
_entity_poly.entity_id
_entity_poly.type
_entity_poly.pdbx_seq_one_letter_code
_entity_poly.pdbx_strand_id
1 'polypeptide(L)'
;MTFRRRTYPELLDNILTTLVQGVSAETHPFPPTDAPPFVTILEHETVAKVISVYGSRNGQSNRFRPEIDFVVEGKTLTWQHEGGQLPDVGTLVSVNYYPASAQANLTDIYPGSVLRTLSETVALEIGRLYAQLELVYQSGFI
;
A
#
# COMPACT_ATOMS: atom_id res chain seq x y z
N MET A 1 -8.32 -11.27 14.45
CA MET A 1 -7.39 -10.80 13.41
C MET A 1 -7.92 -11.28 12.08
N THR A 2 -8.17 -10.39 11.13
CA THR A 2 -8.69 -10.74 9.80
C THR A 2 -7.52 -10.85 8.83
N PHE A 3 -7.43 -11.96 8.10
CA PHE A 3 -6.46 -12.11 7.02
C PHE A 3 -6.85 -11.24 5.83
N ARG A 4 -5.95 -10.35 5.38
CA ARG A 4 -6.12 -9.57 4.14
C ARG A 4 -5.17 -10.11 3.08
N ARG A 5 -5.73 -10.59 1.97
CA ARG A 5 -4.94 -10.96 0.79
C ARG A 5 -4.26 -9.74 0.19
N ARG A 6 -2.93 -9.81 0.04
CA ARG A 6 -2.18 -8.84 -0.76
C ARG A 6 -2.22 -9.24 -2.23
N THR A 7 -2.54 -8.29 -3.09
CA THR A 7 -2.68 -8.55 -4.53
C THR A 7 -1.34 -8.44 -5.26
N TYR A 8 -1.25 -8.99 -6.49
CA TYR A 8 -0.05 -8.84 -7.31
C TYR A 8 0.41 -7.37 -7.47
N PRO A 9 -0.47 -6.41 -7.82
CA PRO A 9 -0.05 -5.01 -7.95
C PRO A 9 0.48 -4.42 -6.63
N GLU A 10 -0.14 -4.77 -5.50
CA GLU A 10 0.32 -4.33 -4.18
C GLU A 10 1.72 -4.87 -3.85
N LEU A 11 1.95 -6.16 -4.09
CA LEU A 11 3.22 -6.80 -3.84
C LEU A 11 4.32 -6.24 -4.75
N LEU A 12 4.01 -6.01 -6.02
CA LEU A 12 4.94 -5.43 -6.97
C LEU A 12 5.35 -4.01 -6.57
N ASP A 13 4.40 -3.17 -6.21
CA ASP A 13 4.67 -1.81 -5.74
C ASP A 13 5.56 -1.83 -4.50
N ASN A 14 5.29 -2.74 -3.54
CA ASN A 14 6.13 -2.89 -2.34
C ASN A 14 7.56 -3.26 -2.72
N ILE A 15 7.75 -4.32 -3.52
CA ILE A 15 9.08 -4.82 -3.92
C ILE A 15 9.87 -3.74 -4.65
N LEU A 16 9.27 -3.09 -5.64
CA LEU A 16 9.95 -2.06 -6.42
C LEU A 16 10.30 -0.83 -5.57
N THR A 17 9.40 -0.44 -4.66
CA THR A 17 9.65 0.65 -3.73
C THR A 17 10.84 0.33 -2.82
N THR A 18 10.91 -0.88 -2.26
CA THR A 18 12.05 -1.31 -1.44
C THR A 18 13.36 -1.29 -2.23
N LEU A 19 13.35 -1.80 -3.48
CA LEU A 19 14.57 -1.93 -4.30
C LEU A 19 15.23 -0.58 -4.62
N VAL A 20 14.44 0.50 -4.67
CA VAL A 20 14.95 1.85 -4.95
C VAL A 20 15.15 2.69 -3.69
N GLN A 21 15.24 2.04 -2.52
CA GLN A 21 15.38 2.68 -1.20
C GLN A 21 14.19 3.59 -0.82
N GLY A 22 13.01 3.28 -1.32
CA GLY A 22 11.77 3.84 -0.82
C GLY A 22 11.32 3.19 0.47
N VAL A 23 10.31 3.79 1.10
CA VAL A 23 9.61 3.22 2.25
C VAL A 23 8.46 2.39 1.71
N SER A 24 8.55 1.08 1.90
CA SER A 24 7.56 0.12 1.41
C SER A 24 6.63 -0.35 2.53
N ALA A 25 5.33 -0.30 2.28
CA ALA A 25 4.26 -0.80 3.14
C ALA A 25 4.34 -0.29 4.60
N GLU A 26 4.67 1.00 4.79
CA GLU A 26 4.54 1.65 6.09
C GLU A 26 3.09 1.57 6.55
N THR A 27 2.87 1.03 7.73
CA THR A 27 1.54 0.59 8.14
C THR A 27 0.98 1.48 9.23
N HIS A 28 -0.24 1.98 9.00
CA HIS A 28 -0.95 2.83 9.96
C HIS A 28 -2.37 2.32 10.20
N PRO A 29 -2.88 2.42 11.43
CA PRO A 29 -4.28 2.14 11.69
C PRO A 29 -5.16 3.24 11.09
N PHE A 30 -6.20 2.83 10.36
CA PHE A 30 -7.29 3.73 10.00
C PHE A 30 -8.19 3.94 11.23
N PRO A 31 -8.55 5.19 11.58
CA PRO A 31 -9.29 5.47 12.80
C PRO A 31 -10.59 4.65 12.92
N PRO A 32 -10.94 4.16 14.12
CA PRO A 32 -12.19 3.44 14.36
C PRO A 32 -13.41 4.37 14.46
N THR A 33 -13.19 5.69 14.47
CA THR A 33 -14.24 6.71 14.59
C THR A 33 -14.62 7.21 13.21
N ASP A 34 -15.91 7.26 12.87
CA ASP A 34 -16.42 7.79 11.58
C ASP A 34 -16.36 9.32 11.44
N ALA A 35 -15.74 10.04 12.38
CA ALA A 35 -15.72 11.49 12.40
C ALA A 35 -14.42 12.03 11.77
N PRO A 36 -14.50 12.82 10.67
CA PRO A 36 -13.34 13.50 10.10
C PRO A 36 -12.79 14.58 11.06
N PRO A 37 -11.51 14.98 10.91
CA PRO A 37 -10.58 14.61 9.84
C PRO A 37 -9.87 13.27 10.10
N PHE A 38 -9.75 12.46 9.06
CA PHE A 38 -8.96 11.23 9.07
C PHE A 38 -7.54 11.55 8.61
N VAL A 39 -6.59 11.55 9.54
CA VAL A 39 -5.21 11.94 9.29
C VAL A 39 -4.26 10.80 9.67
N THR A 40 -3.26 10.58 8.83
CA THR A 40 -2.17 9.63 9.04
C THR A 40 -0.84 10.36 8.94
N ILE A 41 0.00 10.23 9.96
CA ILE A 41 1.33 10.84 10.00
C ILE A 41 2.36 9.77 9.64
N LEU A 42 3.09 10.01 8.56
CA LEU A 42 4.15 9.13 8.07
C LEU A 42 5.43 9.32 8.89
N GLU A 43 6.25 8.28 8.98
CA GLU A 43 7.45 8.21 9.80
C GLU A 43 8.55 9.16 9.31
N HIS A 44 8.71 9.31 8.00
CA HIS A 44 9.71 10.21 7.42
C HIS A 44 9.19 11.65 7.26
N GLU A 45 10.07 12.62 7.54
CA GLU A 45 9.71 14.03 7.66
C GLU A 45 9.23 14.68 6.36
N THR A 46 9.80 14.27 5.23
CA THR A 46 9.43 14.80 3.90
C THR A 46 9.22 13.67 2.91
N VAL A 47 7.97 13.53 2.44
CA VAL A 47 7.63 12.64 1.35
C VAL A 47 7.82 13.37 0.03
N ALA A 48 8.69 12.86 -0.83
CA ALA A 48 8.90 13.41 -2.17
C ALA A 48 7.83 12.93 -3.16
N LYS A 49 7.43 11.66 -3.06
CA LYS A 49 6.43 11.07 -3.94
C LYS A 49 5.75 9.87 -3.30
N VAL A 50 4.42 9.87 -3.27
CA VAL A 50 3.63 8.68 -2.93
C VAL A 50 3.49 7.80 -4.17
N ILE A 51 3.73 6.51 -3.99
CA ILE A 51 3.64 5.50 -5.05
C ILE A 51 2.29 4.81 -5.02
N SER A 52 1.88 4.34 -3.85
CA SER A 52 0.59 3.71 -3.66
C SER A 52 0.17 3.70 -2.20
N VAL A 53 -1.14 3.70 -2.01
CA VAL A 53 -1.78 3.53 -0.71
C VAL A 53 -2.75 2.36 -0.85
N TYR A 54 -2.57 1.35 -0.02
CA TYR A 54 -3.38 0.15 0.01
C TYR A 54 -4.07 0.01 1.37
N GLY A 55 -5.28 -0.52 1.38
CA GLY A 55 -5.98 -0.85 2.61
C GLY A 55 -7.08 -1.86 2.35
N SER A 56 -7.87 -2.15 3.37
CA SER A 56 -9.09 -2.95 3.21
C SER A 56 -10.25 -2.05 2.79
N ARG A 57 -11.04 -2.49 1.82
CA ARG A 57 -12.35 -1.92 1.52
C ARG A 57 -13.31 -3.06 1.22
N ASN A 58 -14.43 -3.13 1.94
CA ASN A 58 -15.36 -4.27 1.90
C ASN A 58 -14.64 -5.62 2.13
N GLY A 59 -13.65 -5.64 3.02
CA GLY A 59 -12.84 -6.82 3.33
C GLY A 59 -11.84 -7.25 2.25
N GLN A 60 -11.69 -6.48 1.18
CA GLN A 60 -10.78 -6.78 0.06
C GLN A 60 -9.65 -5.75 -0.01
N SER A 61 -8.47 -6.16 -0.50
CA SER A 61 -7.38 -5.20 -0.74
C SER A 61 -7.78 -4.22 -1.85
N ASN A 62 -7.73 -2.93 -1.56
CA ASN A 62 -8.07 -1.85 -2.47
C ASN A 62 -6.92 -0.85 -2.56
N ARG A 63 -6.65 -0.37 -3.78
CA ARG A 63 -5.71 0.74 -4.01
C ARG A 63 -6.51 2.05 -3.98
N PHE A 64 -6.08 2.96 -3.12
CA PHE A 64 -6.66 4.30 -3.05
C PHE A 64 -5.99 5.23 -4.04
N ARG A 65 -6.77 6.18 -4.56
CA ARG A 65 -6.35 7.11 -5.60
C ARG A 65 -5.87 8.42 -4.96
N PRO A 66 -4.66 8.89 -5.33
CA PRO A 66 -4.22 10.21 -4.90
C PRO A 66 -5.17 11.29 -5.45
N GLU A 67 -5.29 12.39 -4.72
CA GLU A 67 -6.12 13.58 -5.04
C GLU A 67 -7.63 13.35 -5.09
N ILE A 68 -8.10 12.10 -5.00
CA ILE A 68 -9.53 11.76 -4.91
C ILE A 68 -9.85 11.13 -3.56
N ASP A 69 -9.11 10.10 -3.16
CA ASP A 69 -9.37 9.36 -1.93
C ASP A 69 -8.51 9.92 -0.77
N PHE A 70 -7.34 10.48 -1.07
CA PHE A 70 -6.44 11.11 -0.09
C PHE A 70 -5.56 12.20 -0.72
N VAL A 71 -5.01 13.08 0.11
CA VAL A 71 -3.99 14.08 -0.25
C VAL A 71 -2.81 13.91 0.70
N VAL A 72 -1.59 14.14 0.21
CA VAL A 72 -0.37 14.12 1.04
C VAL A 72 0.32 15.47 1.01
N GLU A 73 0.55 16.03 2.19
CA GLU A 73 1.24 17.30 2.41
C GLU A 73 2.38 17.09 3.42
N GLY A 74 3.63 17.23 2.98
CA GLY A 74 4.80 16.95 3.81
C GLY A 74 4.88 15.48 4.20
N LYS A 75 4.53 15.16 5.45
CA LYS A 75 4.40 13.79 5.98
C LYS A 75 2.98 13.41 6.39
N THR A 76 2.03 14.29 6.11
CA THR A 76 0.64 14.14 6.55
C THR A 76 -0.19 13.64 5.38
N LEU A 77 -0.76 12.45 5.52
CA LEU A 77 -1.76 11.90 4.60
C LEU A 77 -3.15 12.17 5.18
N THR A 78 -3.93 12.97 4.47
CA THR A 78 -5.30 13.33 4.84
C THR A 78 -6.28 12.62 3.91
N TRP A 79 -7.21 11.87 4.47
CA TRP A 79 -8.24 11.19 3.67
C TRP A 79 -9.38 12.13 3.31
N GLN A 80 -9.86 12.02 2.07
CA GLN A 80 -11.01 12.78 1.59
C GLN A 80 -12.28 11.98 1.82
N HIS A 81 -13.13 12.47 2.73
CA HIS A 81 -14.41 11.84 3.05
C HIS A 81 -15.53 12.27 2.09
N GLU A 82 -15.41 13.44 1.45
CA GLU A 82 -16.35 13.91 0.44
C GLU A 82 -15.93 13.42 -0.95
N GLY A 83 -16.68 12.48 -1.52
CA GLY A 83 -16.43 11.95 -2.88
C GLY A 83 -15.28 10.94 -3.01
N GLY A 84 -14.47 10.78 -1.97
CA GLY A 84 -13.41 9.78 -1.87
C GLY A 84 -13.86 8.43 -1.29
N GLN A 85 -13.07 7.39 -1.55
CA GLN A 85 -13.22 6.08 -0.91
C GLN A 85 -12.36 6.00 0.36
N LEU A 86 -12.97 5.56 1.46
CA LEU A 86 -12.26 5.31 2.71
C LEU A 86 -11.94 3.82 2.91
N PRO A 87 -10.86 3.49 3.65
CA PRO A 87 -10.63 2.14 4.17
C PRO A 87 -11.72 1.72 5.15
N ASP A 88 -11.86 0.41 5.34
CA ASP A 88 -12.70 -0.16 6.38
C ASP A 88 -12.22 0.31 7.77
N VAL A 89 -13.14 0.75 8.62
CA VAL A 89 -12.84 1.27 9.96
C VAL A 89 -12.05 0.28 10.81
N GLY A 90 -11.03 0.77 11.52
CA GLY A 90 -10.16 -0.06 12.36
C GLY A 90 -9.26 -1.04 11.59
N THR A 91 -9.16 -0.93 10.26
CA THR A 91 -8.20 -1.71 9.47
C THR A 91 -6.88 -0.99 9.28
N LEU A 92 -5.87 -1.73 8.80
CA LEU A 92 -4.56 -1.19 8.53
C LEU A 92 -4.48 -0.68 7.08
N VAL A 93 -3.85 0.47 6.92
CA VAL A 93 -3.45 1.04 5.64
C VAL A 93 -1.94 0.88 5.49
N SER A 94 -1.50 0.47 4.31
CA SER A 94 -0.09 0.39 3.93
C SER A 94 0.23 1.47 2.89
N VAL A 95 1.25 2.28 3.16
CA VAL A 95 1.68 3.39 2.30
C VAL A 95 3.06 3.07 1.71
N ASN A 96 3.20 3.25 0.41
CA ASN A 96 4.46 3.17 -0.33
C ASN A 96 4.84 4.57 -0.81
N TYR A 97 6.05 5.02 -0.49
CA TYR A 97 6.52 6.34 -0.91
C TYR A 97 8.04 6.44 -0.98
N TYR A 98 8.51 7.47 -1.68
CA TYR A 98 9.91 7.88 -1.69
C TYR A 98 10.11 9.06 -0.74
N PRO A 99 10.93 8.91 0.32
CA PRO A 99 11.33 10.05 1.13
C PRO A 99 12.25 10.96 0.30
N ALA A 100 12.28 12.26 0.63
CA ALA A 100 13.14 13.22 -0.07
C ALA A 100 14.65 12.92 0.06
N SER A 101 15.04 12.15 1.08
CA SER A 101 16.41 11.67 1.29
C SER A 101 16.77 10.40 0.53
N ALA A 102 15.82 9.75 -0.17
CA ALA A 102 16.09 8.49 -0.85
C ALA A 102 17.10 8.67 -1.98
N GLN A 103 18.10 7.78 -2.03
CA GLN A 103 19.09 7.71 -3.10
C GLN A 103 18.96 6.36 -3.79
N ALA A 104 18.24 6.32 -4.91
CA ALA A 104 18.00 5.10 -5.64
C ALA A 104 19.29 4.61 -6.33
N ASN A 105 19.92 3.57 -5.77
CA ASN A 105 21.06 2.90 -6.40
C ASN A 105 20.65 2.01 -7.58
N LEU A 106 19.40 1.56 -7.59
CA LEU A 106 18.78 0.78 -8.65
C LEU A 106 17.72 1.65 -9.33
N THR A 107 17.74 1.73 -10.66
CA THR A 107 16.84 2.62 -11.42
C THR A 107 16.02 1.89 -12.48
N ASP A 108 16.33 0.62 -12.70
CA ASP A 108 15.77 -0.21 -13.77
C ASP A 108 14.41 -0.82 -13.38
N ILE A 109 13.45 0.03 -13.00
CA ILE A 109 12.13 -0.35 -12.46
C ILE A 109 11.01 -0.30 -13.50
N TYR A 110 11.33 0.02 -14.75
CA TYR A 110 10.36 0.21 -15.83
C TYR A 110 10.13 -1.08 -16.63
N PRO A 111 8.95 -1.26 -17.26
CA PRO A 111 8.68 -2.44 -18.09
C PRO A 111 9.76 -2.69 -19.15
N GLY A 112 10.12 -3.95 -19.37
CA GLY A 112 11.19 -4.36 -20.29
C GLY A 112 12.58 -4.44 -19.67
N SER A 113 12.74 -4.00 -18.42
CA SER A 113 13.98 -4.14 -17.67
C SER A 113 14.15 -5.49 -16.99
N VAL A 114 15.39 -5.83 -16.64
CA VAL A 114 15.70 -7.08 -15.94
C VAL A 114 15.12 -7.03 -14.53
N LEU A 115 15.36 -5.96 -13.78
CA LEU A 115 14.92 -5.85 -12.40
C LEU A 115 13.38 -5.78 -12.31
N ARG A 116 12.70 -5.07 -13.21
CA ARG A 116 11.23 -5.11 -13.28
C ARG A 116 10.72 -6.53 -13.56
N THR A 117 11.27 -7.21 -14.57
CA THR A 117 10.80 -8.54 -14.97
C THR A 117 10.94 -9.57 -13.84
N LEU A 118 12.07 -9.54 -13.14
CA LEU A 118 12.30 -10.40 -11.97
C LEU A 118 11.33 -10.05 -10.83
N SER A 119 11.14 -8.78 -10.55
CA SER A 119 10.21 -8.32 -9.51
C SER A 119 8.77 -8.70 -9.81
N GLU A 120 8.33 -8.60 -11.06
CA GLU A 120 7.01 -9.04 -11.51
C GLU A 120 6.83 -10.55 -11.32
N THR A 121 7.83 -11.35 -11.68
CA THR A 121 7.78 -12.81 -11.48
C THR A 121 7.67 -13.17 -10.00
N VAL A 122 8.48 -12.55 -9.15
CA VAL A 122 8.45 -12.79 -7.69
C VAL A 122 7.11 -12.31 -7.10
N ALA A 123 6.62 -11.14 -7.49
CA ALA A 123 5.33 -10.62 -7.03
C ALA A 123 4.16 -11.53 -7.44
N LEU A 124 4.22 -12.12 -8.64
CA LEU A 124 3.21 -13.07 -9.13
C LEU A 124 3.16 -14.33 -8.26
N GLU A 125 4.33 -14.93 -7.98
CA GLU A 125 4.42 -16.12 -7.14
C GLU A 125 3.99 -15.84 -5.70
N ILE A 126 4.43 -14.73 -5.10
CA ILE A 126 3.97 -14.33 -3.76
C ILE A 126 2.45 -14.08 -3.77
N GLY A 127 1.92 -13.41 -4.79
CA GLY A 127 0.49 -13.18 -4.94
C GLY A 127 -0.33 -14.46 -5.04
N ARG A 128 0.22 -15.49 -5.70
CA ARG A 128 -0.36 -16.84 -5.74
C ARG A 128 -0.38 -17.49 -4.36
N LEU A 129 0.70 -17.37 -3.58
CA LEU A 129 0.74 -17.86 -2.20
C LEU A 129 -0.31 -17.17 -1.32
N TYR A 130 -0.45 -15.84 -1.41
CA TYR A 130 -1.52 -15.13 -0.69
C TYR A 130 -2.93 -15.60 -1.08
N ALA A 131 -3.15 -15.93 -2.35
CA ALA A 131 -4.45 -16.48 -2.80
C ALA A 131 -4.71 -17.87 -2.21
N GLN A 132 -3.69 -18.73 -2.08
CA GLN A 132 -3.83 -20.03 -1.42
C GLN A 132 -4.09 -19.87 0.08
N LEU A 133 -3.39 -18.95 0.75
CA LEU A 133 -3.60 -18.64 2.15
C LEU A 133 -5.00 -18.10 2.43
N GLU A 134 -5.55 -17.28 1.52
CA GLU A 134 -6.93 -16.81 1.59
C GLU A 134 -7.92 -17.98 1.61
N LEU A 135 -7.75 -18.94 0.69
CA LEU A 135 -8.59 -20.13 0.62
C LEU A 135 -8.50 -20.97 1.91
N VAL A 136 -7.28 -21.18 2.42
CA VAL A 136 -7.08 -21.90 3.69
C VAL A 136 -7.76 -21.18 4.84
N TYR A 137 -7.61 -19.85 4.94
CA TYR A 137 -8.27 -19.05 5.95
C TYR A 137 -9.80 -19.17 5.85
N GLN A 138 -10.37 -18.98 4.66
CA GLN A 138 -11.81 -19.10 4.44
C GLN A 138 -12.33 -20.52 4.74
N SER A 139 -11.54 -21.57 4.51
CA SER A 139 -11.92 -22.95 4.84
C SER A 139 -11.81 -23.28 6.34
N GLY A 140 -10.99 -22.53 7.08
CA GLY A 140 -10.74 -22.76 8.51
C GLY A 140 -11.77 -22.09 9.43
N PHE A 141 -12.52 -21.12 8.91
CA PHE A 141 -13.59 -20.43 9.64
C PHE A 141 -14.93 -20.75 8.96
N ILE A 142 -15.78 -21.55 9.66
CA ILE A 142 -17.19 -21.79 9.31
C ILE A 142 -18.03 -20.61 9.78
#